data_AF-A0A198FR06-F1
#
_entry.id   AF-A0A198FR06-F1
#
_cell.length_a   1.000
_cell.length_b   1.000
_cell.length_c   1.000
_cell.angle_alpha   90.00
_cell.angle_beta   90.00
_cell.angle_gamma   90.00
#
_symmetry.space_group_name_H-M   'P 1'
#
loop_
_entity.id
_entity.type
_entity.pdbx_description
1 polymer ?
#
loop_
_entity_poly.entity_id
_entity_poly.type
_entity_poly.pdbx_seq_one_letter_code
_entity_poly.pdbx_strand_id
1 'polypeptide(L)'
;MLKRTIELHAALWQEFDLDNAIWEIPAERMKMRRPHLVPLSTQALDLLHELKSMTGNYHYVFPGRNDPNKPMSEASINQVIKRIGYGGKVTVLGIPYQRYCMN
;
A
#
# COMPACT_ATOMS: atom_id res chain seq x y z
N MET A 1 -5.05 -14.61 10.61
CA MET A 1 -5.18 -14.20 9.19
C MET A 1 -5.48 -12.71 9.15
N LEU A 2 -4.47 -11.86 9.01
CA LEU A 2 -4.65 -10.41 8.89
C LEU A 2 -5.22 -10.11 7.50
N LYS A 3 -6.43 -9.53 7.45
CA LYS A 3 -7.04 -9.07 6.19
C LYS A 3 -6.34 -7.77 5.78
N ARG A 4 -5.24 -7.89 5.02
CA ARG A 4 -4.47 -6.80 4.40
C ARG A 4 -5.33 -5.75 3.65
N THR A 5 -6.56 -6.11 3.27
CA THR A 5 -7.59 -5.21 2.75
C THR A 5 -7.85 -4.00 3.65
N ILE A 6 -7.87 -4.18 4.97
CA ILE A 6 -8.18 -3.12 5.94
C ILE A 6 -7.02 -2.13 6.07
N GLU A 7 -5.78 -2.54 5.82
CA GLU A 7 -4.62 -1.62 5.90
C GLU A 7 -4.50 -0.80 4.61
N LEU A 8 -4.83 -1.37 3.45
CA LEU A 8 -4.69 -0.69 2.17
C LEU A 8 -5.65 0.50 1.99
N HIS A 9 -6.85 0.46 2.60
CA HIS A 9 -7.85 1.52 2.40
C HIS A 9 -7.40 2.90 2.91
N ALA A 10 -6.59 2.89 3.96
CA ALA A 10 -6.05 4.07 4.61
C ALA A 10 -4.55 4.21 4.33
N ALA A 11 -4.05 3.56 3.27
CA ALA A 11 -2.68 3.69 2.83
C ALA A 11 -2.40 5.14 2.41
N LEU A 12 -1.27 5.64 2.87
CA LEU A 12 -0.85 7.03 2.68
C LEU A 12 0.22 7.08 1.61
N TRP A 13 0.25 8.13 0.79
CA TRP A 13 1.32 8.28 -0.21
C TRP A 13 2.72 8.29 0.42
N GLN A 14 2.85 8.80 1.64
CA GLN A 14 4.12 8.83 2.39
C GLN A 14 4.63 7.43 2.80
N GLU A 15 3.81 6.39 2.73
CA GLU A 15 4.20 5.01 3.03
C GLU A 15 4.83 4.30 1.83
N PHE A 16 4.71 4.88 0.62
CA PHE A 16 5.20 4.28 -0.62
C PHE A 16 6.49 4.96 -1.07
N ASP A 17 7.57 4.20 -1.05
CA ASP A 17 8.80 4.51 -1.76
C ASP A 17 8.73 3.90 -3.16
N LEU A 18 8.26 4.69 -4.12
CA LEU A 18 8.12 4.24 -5.51
C LEU A 18 9.47 4.07 -6.22
N ASP A 19 10.51 4.78 -5.76
CA ASP A 19 11.84 4.70 -6.36
C ASP A 19 12.53 3.38 -5.98
N ASN A 20 12.38 2.95 -4.73
CA ASN A 20 12.89 1.66 -4.25
C ASN A 20 11.88 0.50 -4.39
N ALA A 21 10.70 0.76 -4.94
CA ALA A 21 9.63 -0.21 -5.10
C ALA A 21 9.17 -0.87 -3.79
N ILE A 22 9.04 -0.09 -2.72
CA ILE A 22 8.69 -0.58 -1.38
C ILE A 22 7.48 0.17 -0.84
N TRP A 23 6.53 -0.58 -0.27
CA TRP A 23 5.50 -0.04 0.60
C TRP A 23 5.83 -0.38 2.05
N GLU A 24 6.12 0.63 2.86
CA GLU A 24 6.40 0.50 4.28
C GLU A 24 5.16 0.83 5.12
N ILE A 25 4.60 -0.19 5.76
CA ILE A 25 3.47 -0.03 6.67
C ILE A 25 4.03 0.18 8.08
N PRO A 26 3.79 1.34 8.71
CA PRO A 26 4.31 1.66 10.03
C PRO A 26 3.71 0.76 11.11
N ALA A 27 4.49 0.50 12.17
CA ALA A 27 4.14 -0.42 13.25
C ALA A 27 2.83 -0.04 13.97
N GLU A 28 2.54 1.26 14.04
CA GLU A 28 1.37 1.85 14.67
C GLU A 28 0.07 1.41 14.00
N ARG A 29 0.12 1.12 12.69
CA ARG A 29 -1.02 0.63 11.91
C ARG A 29 -1.11 -0.89 11.89
N MET A 30 -0.07 -1.57 12.35
CA MET A 30 0.02 -3.03 12.34
C MET A 30 -0.43 -3.65 13.66
N LYS A 31 -1.31 -4.66 13.57
CA LYS A 31 -1.78 -5.43 14.74
C LYS A 31 -0.66 -6.04 15.57
N MET A 32 0.47 -6.37 14.93
CA MET A 32 1.63 -7.00 15.57
C MET A 32 2.72 -6.00 15.98
N ARG A 33 2.47 -4.67 15.86
CA ARG A 33 3.42 -3.59 16.22
C ARG A 33 4.82 -3.78 15.64
N ARG A 34 4.90 -4.28 14.41
CA ARG A 34 6.15 -4.41 13.65
C ARG A 34 5.97 -3.71 12.32
N PRO A 35 6.93 -2.88 11.88
CA PRO A 35 6.92 -2.34 10.53
C PRO A 35 6.89 -3.48 9.52
N HIS A 36 6.16 -3.31 8.43
CA HIS A 36 6.09 -4.30 7.37
C HIS A 36 6.48 -3.68 6.05
N LEU A 37 7.56 -4.21 5.47
CA LEU A 37 8.00 -3.85 4.13
C LEU A 37 7.36 -4.81 3.13
N VAL A 38 6.63 -4.26 2.19
CA VAL A 38 6.00 -4.99 1.10
C VAL A 38 6.67 -4.57 -0.21
N PRO A 39 7.48 -5.44 -0.83
CA PRO A 39 8.00 -5.18 -2.18
C PRO A 39 6.85 -5.04 -3.18
N LEU A 40 6.93 -4.04 -4.05
CA LEU A 40 5.97 -3.75 -5.10
C LEU A 40 6.43 -4.44 -6.40
N SER A 41 5.50 -5.04 -7.13
CA SER A 41 5.79 -5.55 -8.46
C SER A 41 5.86 -4.39 -9.47
N THR A 42 6.50 -4.60 -10.61
CA THR A 42 6.52 -3.59 -11.70
C THR A 42 5.10 -3.18 -12.11
N GLN A 43 4.18 -4.14 -12.23
CA GLN A 43 2.77 -3.86 -12.53
C GLN A 43 2.11 -2.97 -11.45
N ALA A 44 2.45 -3.18 -10.18
CA ALA A 44 1.94 -2.36 -9.09
C ALA A 44 2.48 -0.93 -9.17
N LEU A 45 3.76 -0.76 -9.49
CA LEU A 45 4.37 0.55 -9.67
C LEU A 45 3.72 1.32 -10.81
N ASP A 46 3.51 0.69 -11.97
CA ASP A 46 2.86 1.34 -13.11
C ASP A 46 1.48 1.89 -12.73
N LEU A 47 0.68 1.06 -12.04
CA LEU A 47 -0.64 1.44 -11.55
C LEU A 47 -0.58 2.52 -10.47
N LEU A 48 0.42 2.48 -9.59
CA LEU A 48 0.63 3.50 -8.56
C LEU A 48 1.08 4.83 -9.18
N HIS A 49 1.89 4.83 -10.24
CA HIS A 49 2.26 6.04 -10.96
C HIS A 49 1.06 6.68 -11.66
N GLU A 50 0.20 5.87 -12.28
CA GLU A 50 -1.06 6.34 -12.85
C GLU A 50 -1.97 6.94 -11.77
N LEU A 51 -2.13 6.24 -10.64
CA LEU A 51 -2.89 6.73 -9.50
C LEU A 51 -2.32 8.02 -8.91
N LYS A 52 -0.99 8.15 -8.81
CA LYS A 52 -0.32 9.34 -8.28
C LYS A 52 -0.62 10.58 -9.11
N SER A 53 -0.80 10.41 -10.43
CA SER A 53 -1.20 11.51 -11.31
C SER A 53 -2.62 12.02 -11.01
N MET A 54 -3.49 11.18 -10.44
CA MET A 54 -4.88 11.52 -10.11
C MET A 54 -5.06 11.91 -8.63
N THR A 55 -4.36 11.25 -7.72
CA THR A 55 -4.58 11.36 -6.27
C THR A 55 -3.35 11.81 -5.48
N GLY A 56 -2.22 12.08 -6.14
CA GLY A 56 -0.95 12.44 -5.48
C GLY A 56 -0.98 13.74 -4.68
N ASN A 57 -1.98 14.61 -4.92
CA ASN A 57 -2.20 15.83 -4.14
C ASN A 57 -2.98 15.58 -2.83
N TYR A 58 -3.49 14.36 -2.62
CA TYR A 58 -4.19 13.97 -1.40
C TYR A 58 -3.27 13.20 -0.46
N HIS A 59 -3.68 13.08 0.80
CA HIS A 59 -2.92 12.30 1.79
C HIS A 59 -3.02 10.78 1.53
N TYR A 60 -4.22 10.32 1.18
CA TYR A 60 -4.51 8.92 0.92
C TYR A 60 -4.24 8.55 -0.53
N VAL A 61 -3.69 7.36 -0.75
CA VAL A 61 -3.57 6.75 -2.09
C VAL A 61 -4.96 6.57 -2.71
N PHE A 62 -5.92 6.17 -1.88
CA PHE A 62 -7.32 5.97 -2.24
C PHE A 62 -8.21 6.92 -1.43
N PRO A 63 -8.35 8.19 -1.86
CA PRO A 63 -9.21 9.15 -1.19
C PRO A 63 -10.69 8.79 -1.37
N GLY A 64 -11.51 9.14 -0.38
CA GLY A 64 -12.95 9.01 -0.44
C GLY A 64 -13.54 9.90 -1.54
N ARG A 65 -14.50 9.36 -2.31
CA ARG A 65 -15.14 10.08 -3.42
C ARG A 65 -15.81 11.39 -2.99
N ASN A 66 -16.43 11.40 -1.81
CA ASN A 66 -17.18 12.55 -1.29
C ASN A 66 -16.33 13.44 -0.38
N ASP A 67 -15.29 12.89 0.25
CA ASP A 67 -14.41 13.58 1.18
C ASP A 67 -12.98 13.04 0.98
N PRO A 68 -12.09 13.81 0.34
CA PRO A 68 -10.73 13.37 0.06
C PRO A 68 -9.85 13.29 1.30
N ASN A 69 -10.29 13.84 2.44
CA ASN A 69 -9.62 13.71 3.74
C ASN A 69 -10.00 12.43 4.48
N LYS A 70 -10.86 11.59 3.90
CA LYS A 70 -11.22 10.28 4.43
C LYS A 70 -10.76 9.19 3.48
N PRO A 71 -10.36 8.01 3.99
CA PRO A 71 -10.04 6.88 3.15
C PRO A 71 -11.29 6.40 2.39
N MET A 72 -11.07 5.78 1.23
CA MET A 72 -12.13 5.09 0.50
C MET A 72 -12.69 3.92 1.33
N SER A 73 -13.96 3.56 1.08
CA SER A 73 -14.59 2.45 1.79
C SER A 73 -13.92 1.11 1.45
N GLU A 74 -13.93 0.18 2.41
CA GLU A 74 -13.32 -1.16 2.24
C GLU A 74 -13.89 -1.92 1.02
N ALA A 75 -15.18 -1.74 0.74
CA ALA A 75 -15.85 -2.37 -0.39
C ALA A 75 -15.25 -1.93 -1.75
N SER A 76 -14.94 -0.64 -1.89
CA SER A 76 -14.32 -0.10 -3.10
C SER A 76 -12.87 -0.56 -3.25
N ILE A 77 -12.11 -0.61 -2.15
CA ILE A 77 -10.71 -1.07 -2.15
C ILE A 77 -10.58 -2.52 -2.55
N ASN A 78 -11.50 -3.40 -2.10
CA ASN A 78 -11.51 -4.79 -2.56
C ASN A 78 -11.65 -4.91 -4.09
N GLN A 79 -12.39 -3.99 -4.72
CA GLN A 79 -12.48 -3.96 -6.18
C GLN A 79 -11.18 -3.48 -6.81
N VAL A 80 -10.53 -2.49 -6.22
CA VAL A 80 -9.21 -2.01 -6.67
C VAL A 80 -8.17 -3.11 -6.54
N ILE A 81 -8.04 -3.78 -5.40
CA ILE A 81 -7.11 -4.91 -5.16
C ILE A 81 -7.26 -6.00 -6.24
N LYS A 82 -8.50 -6.32 -6.61
CA LYS A 82 -8.79 -7.27 -7.70
C LYS A 82 -8.30 -6.76 -9.06
N ARG A 83 -8.41 -5.46 -9.32
CA ARG A 83 -7.96 -4.83 -10.58
C ARG A 83 -6.44 -4.72 -10.66
N ILE A 84 -5.77 -4.40 -9.55
CA ILE A 84 -4.30 -4.26 -9.49
C ILE A 84 -3.56 -5.61 -9.44
N GLY A 85 -4.26 -6.75 -9.59
CA GLY A 85 -3.64 -8.08 -9.66
C GLY A 85 -3.13 -8.65 -8.33
N TYR A 86 -3.27 -7.92 -7.23
CA TYR A 86 -2.87 -8.36 -5.88
C TYR A 86 -3.78 -9.45 -5.27
N GLY A 87 -4.81 -9.88 -6.00
CA GLY A 87 -5.82 -10.85 -5.55
C GLY A 87 -5.36 -12.30 -5.35
N GLY A 88 -4.07 -12.64 -5.52
CA GLY A 88 -3.67 -14.06 -5.48
C GLY A 88 -2.25 -14.44 -5.08
N LYS A 89 -1.25 -13.55 -5.05
CA LYS A 89 0.14 -13.98 -4.84
C LYS A 89 0.99 -12.95 -4.11
N VAL A 90 0.84 -12.87 -2.79
CA VAL A 90 1.94 -12.48 -1.89
C VAL A 90 1.92 -13.44 -0.72
N THR A 91 2.60 -14.57 -0.91
CA THR A 91 3.05 -15.43 0.19
C THR A 91 3.85 -14.54 1.11
N VAL A 92 3.54 -14.58 2.42
CA VAL A 92 4.37 -13.95 3.45
C VAL A 92 5.72 -14.66 3.41
N LEU A 93 6.62 -14.21 2.56
CA LEU A 93 8.03 -14.54 2.70
C LEU A 93 8.52 -13.59 3.79
N GLY A 94 8.86 -14.16 4.95
CA GLY A 94 9.57 -13.43 5.98
C GLY A 94 10.93 -13.02 5.44
N ILE A 95 11.01 -11.84 4.82
CA ILE A 95 12.28 -11.20 4.53
C ILE A 95 12.69 -10.50 5.83
N PRO A 96 13.76 -10.94 6.52
CA PRO A 96 14.25 -10.24 7.69
C PRO A 96 14.69 -8.84 7.28
N TYR A 97 14.28 -7.85 8.09
CA TYR A 97 14.58 -6.43 7.99
C TYR A 97 16.08 -6.20 8.19
N GLN A 98 16.93 -6.56 7.22
CA GLN A 98 18.37 -6.41 7.37
C GLN A 98 19.14 -6.36 6.05
N ARG A 99 18.75 -5.49 5.10
CA ARG A 99 19.68 -5.04 4.05
C ARG A 99 19.23 -3.80 3.26
N TYR A 100 19.02 -2.66 3.91
CA TYR A 100 18.96 -1.36 3.20
C TYR A 100 19.73 -0.23 3.90
N CYS A 101 20.81 -0.57 4.62
CA CYS A 101 21.86 0.40 4.98
C CYS A 101 23.19 -0.07 4.39
N MET A 102 23.38 0.09 3.08
CA MET A 102 24.70 0.17 2.44
C MET A 102 24.54 0.99 1.16
N ASN A 103 24.62 2.31 1.31
CA ASN A 103 25.58 3.16 0.62
C ASN A 103 25.65 4.49 1.37
#